data_AF-A0A815VQS2-F1
#
_entry.id   AF-A0A815VQS2-F1
#
_cell.length_a   1.000
_cell.length_b   1.000
_cell.length_c   1.000
_cell.angle_alpha   90.00
_cell.angle_beta   90.00
_cell.angle_gamma   90.00
#
_symmetry.space_group_name_H-M   'P 1'
#
loop_
_entity.id
_entity.type
_entity.pdbx_description
1 polymer ?
#
loop_
_entity_poly.entity_id
_entity_poly.type
_entity_poly.pdbx_seq_one_letter_code
_entity_poly.pdbx_strand_id
1 'polypeptide(L)'
;MSILPKILFICFVFKTVTSDPINRHMKIDGNFDDWRNVPSYIDPEDNLKGTVYDVSPWFPSFKSPDCHDTDTRDTTTTPKHIYNPNVNIVEFKIAHDNTSIYVYYRVADGGVIGKTSVGPSEFNKNNPSEPSAGRFYVIAAVNIDHNDTTGYWLHGGAYHPTAPGFDGNFEIEFYNGSFNQNYYLDHGANNDTQANYLKQENKKNRFVILPSIYPYYTQYIYWNHQPTSDETQRCFDGPYRLPRPYSNRYICYSRDMAPGPFNGSLTYARSEKGNEFEMRAPFEGFLFNHYTGERTLQLGMTINISLSLETSEEYSIPRDWSSDTTATIRYTLSDTVV
;
A
#
# COMPACT_ATOMS: atom_id res chain seq x y z
N MET A 1 13.70 -33.12 45.38
CA MET A 1 13.73 -31.74 44.85
C MET A 1 13.62 -31.83 43.34
N SER A 2 12.45 -31.51 42.80
CA SER A 2 12.15 -31.49 41.36
C SER A 2 11.49 -30.15 41.10
N ILE A 3 12.13 -29.31 40.30
CA ILE A 3 11.64 -27.98 39.92
C ILE A 3 11.04 -28.14 38.53
N LEU A 4 9.70 -28.14 38.44
CA LEU A 4 9.01 -27.99 37.16
C LEU A 4 9.12 -26.53 36.69
N PRO A 5 9.42 -26.28 35.40
CA PRO A 5 9.35 -24.93 34.85
C PRO A 5 7.88 -24.55 34.63
N LYS A 6 7.48 -23.38 35.17
CA LYS A 6 6.19 -22.75 34.86
C LYS A 6 6.27 -22.20 33.44
N ILE A 7 5.58 -22.85 32.51
CA ILE A 7 5.32 -22.32 31.17
C ILE A 7 4.31 -21.19 31.32
N LEU A 8 4.74 -19.96 31.07
CA LEU A 8 3.89 -18.78 31.02
C LEU A 8 3.23 -18.75 29.64
N PHE A 9 1.94 -19.10 29.57
CA PHE A 9 1.13 -18.87 28.38
C PHE A 9 0.84 -17.38 28.29
N ILE A 10 1.53 -16.69 27.37
CA ILE A 10 1.16 -15.33 26.96
C ILE A 10 0.00 -15.48 25.97
N CYS A 11 -1.22 -15.25 26.44
CA CYS A 11 -2.37 -15.07 25.56
C CYS A 11 -2.22 -13.73 24.82
N PHE A 12 -1.91 -13.78 23.53
CA PHE A 12 -2.11 -12.64 22.64
C PHE A 12 -3.60 -12.38 22.52
N VAL A 13 -4.05 -11.28 23.12
CA VAL A 13 -5.41 -10.77 22.92
C VAL A 13 -5.41 -10.08 21.55
N PHE A 14 -5.71 -10.84 20.50
CA PHE A 14 -6.16 -10.24 19.25
C PHE A 14 -7.53 -9.60 19.55
N LYS A 15 -7.62 -8.27 19.48
CA LYS A 15 -8.93 -7.62 19.42
C LYS A 15 -9.62 -8.13 18.16
N THR A 16 -10.57 -9.04 18.31
CA THR A 16 -11.50 -9.39 17.23
C THR A 16 -12.35 -8.15 16.97
N VAL A 17 -11.96 -7.38 15.96
CA VAL A 17 -12.77 -6.30 15.42
C VAL A 17 -14.03 -6.95 14.85
N THR A 18 -15.20 -6.57 15.37
CA THR A 18 -16.49 -6.92 14.79
C THR A 18 -16.51 -6.47 13.34
N SER A 19 -16.95 -7.32 12.41
CA SER A 19 -16.98 -7.00 10.98
C SER A 19 -17.54 -5.60 10.75
N ASP A 20 -16.77 -4.72 10.11
CA ASP A 20 -17.24 -3.38 9.81
C ASP A 20 -18.39 -3.48 8.80
N PRO A 21 -19.52 -2.79 9.03
CA PRO A 21 -20.64 -2.87 8.12
C PRO A 21 -20.35 -2.12 6.81
N ILE A 22 -21.09 -2.47 5.76
CA ILE A 22 -21.00 -1.78 4.47
C ILE A 22 -21.24 -0.28 4.66
N ASN A 23 -20.25 0.55 4.34
CA ASN A 23 -20.38 2.00 4.34
C ASN A 23 -20.71 2.50 2.93
N ARG A 24 -22.01 2.72 2.66
CA ARG A 24 -22.52 3.15 1.35
C ARG A 24 -22.35 4.64 1.06
N HIS A 25 -21.74 5.39 1.97
CA HIS A 25 -21.76 6.85 1.93
C HIS A 25 -20.36 7.47 1.80
N MET A 26 -19.32 6.65 1.66
CA MET A 26 -17.95 7.13 1.45
C MET A 26 -17.84 7.92 0.14
N LYS A 27 -17.32 9.13 0.23
CA LYS A 27 -17.04 10.00 -0.92
C LYS A 27 -15.58 10.38 -0.90
N ILE A 28 -14.95 10.28 -2.07
CA ILE A 28 -13.58 10.75 -2.25
C ILE A 28 -13.63 12.20 -2.73
N ASP A 29 -13.60 13.14 -1.79
CA ASP A 29 -13.73 14.58 -2.07
C ASP A 29 -12.87 15.49 -1.17
N GLY A 30 -12.12 14.93 -0.22
CA GLY A 30 -11.23 15.66 0.67
C GLY A 30 -11.95 16.28 1.86
N ASN A 31 -13.26 16.03 2.01
CA ASN A 31 -14.02 16.30 3.22
C ASN A 31 -14.21 14.99 4.01
N PHE A 32 -13.57 14.91 5.17
CA PHE A 32 -13.47 13.67 5.94
C PHE A 32 -14.63 13.45 6.93
N ASP A 33 -15.77 14.11 6.73
CA ASP A 33 -16.93 14.02 7.62
C ASP A 33 -17.56 12.62 7.66
N ASP A 34 -17.53 11.91 6.54
CA ASP A 34 -18.01 10.53 6.40
C ASP A 34 -17.10 9.49 7.11
N TRP A 35 -15.82 9.83 7.34
CA TRP A 35 -14.87 9.02 8.11
C TRP A 35 -15.04 9.11 9.62
N ARG A 36 -15.87 10.03 10.15
CA ARG A 36 -16.02 10.26 11.59
C ARG A 36 -16.50 9.04 12.38
N ASN A 37 -17.31 8.19 11.75
CA ASN A 37 -17.88 6.99 12.38
C ASN A 37 -17.17 5.69 11.97
N VAL A 38 -16.16 5.78 11.10
CA VAL A 38 -15.34 4.61 10.73
C VAL A 38 -14.35 4.35 11.87
N PRO A 39 -14.16 3.09 12.31
CA PRO A 39 -13.18 2.76 13.34
C PRO A 39 -11.80 3.33 13.01
N SER A 40 -11.21 3.94 14.03
CA SER A 40 -9.90 4.58 13.97
C SER A 40 -8.85 3.71 14.63
N TYR A 41 -7.72 3.57 13.95
CA TYR A 41 -6.51 2.95 14.46
C TYR A 41 -5.45 4.03 14.61
N ILE A 42 -4.76 4.01 15.76
CA ILE A 42 -3.74 5.00 16.09
C ILE A 42 -2.38 4.37 15.87
N ASP A 43 -1.55 5.10 15.15
CA ASP A 43 -0.15 4.80 14.93
C ASP A 43 0.68 5.75 15.80
N PRO A 44 1.76 5.29 16.45
CA PRO A 44 2.41 6.10 17.46
C PRO A 44 3.33 7.16 16.83
N GLU A 45 2.92 8.43 16.90
CA GLU A 45 3.68 9.56 16.35
C GLU A 45 5.19 9.55 16.65
N ASP A 46 6.01 9.47 15.60
CA ASP A 46 7.47 9.58 15.73
C ASP A 46 7.95 11.02 15.96
N ASN A 47 9.22 11.18 16.30
CA ASN A 47 9.89 12.45 16.42
C ASN A 47 11.36 12.39 15.98
N LEU A 48 12.02 13.53 15.89
CA LEU A 48 13.43 13.65 15.47
C LEU A 48 14.43 12.75 16.22
N LYS A 49 14.09 12.24 17.41
CA LYS A 49 14.96 11.36 18.20
C LYS A 49 14.71 9.87 17.95
N GLY A 50 13.68 9.48 17.20
CA GLY A 50 13.37 8.09 16.87
C GLY A 50 13.05 7.25 18.10
N THR A 51 12.22 7.77 19.00
CA THR A 51 11.96 7.13 20.30
C THR A 51 10.79 6.15 20.26
N VAL A 52 10.01 6.17 19.19
CA VAL A 52 8.94 5.20 18.97
C VAL A 52 9.51 4.01 18.22
N TYR A 53 9.18 2.82 18.71
CA TYR A 53 9.58 1.58 18.07
C TYR A 53 8.40 0.65 17.95
N ASP A 54 8.21 0.19 16.73
CA ASP A 54 7.29 -0.85 16.38
C ASP A 54 7.94 -2.23 16.48
N VAL A 55 7.11 -3.20 16.87
CA VAL A 55 7.55 -4.56 17.16
C VAL A 55 6.67 -5.52 16.38
N SER A 56 7.30 -6.32 15.53
CA SER A 56 6.59 -7.38 14.83
C SER A 56 6.17 -8.48 15.81
N PRO A 57 4.92 -8.97 15.76
CA PRO A 57 4.53 -10.15 16.54
C PRO A 57 5.26 -11.42 16.08
N TRP A 58 5.75 -11.43 14.83
CA TRP A 58 6.52 -12.53 14.24
C TRP A 58 7.98 -12.53 14.71
N PHE A 59 8.52 -11.35 15.00
CA PHE A 59 9.87 -11.16 15.51
C PHE A 59 9.87 -10.21 16.72
N PRO A 60 9.42 -10.65 17.92
CA PRO A 60 9.24 -9.75 19.06
C PRO A 60 10.53 -9.11 19.60
N SER A 61 11.69 -9.67 19.25
CA SER A 61 13.01 -9.10 19.58
C SER A 61 13.45 -8.03 18.59
N PHE A 62 12.81 -7.96 17.42
CA PHE A 62 13.10 -6.99 16.39
C PHE A 62 12.30 -5.73 16.64
N LYS A 63 13.01 -4.61 16.72
CA LYS A 63 12.42 -3.28 16.86
C LYS A 63 12.74 -2.50 15.60
N SER A 64 11.73 -1.91 14.99
CA SER A 64 11.89 -0.91 13.95
C SER A 64 11.53 0.45 14.53
N PRO A 65 12.30 1.51 14.25
CA PRO A 65 11.75 2.86 14.36
C PRO A 65 10.46 2.97 13.55
N ASP A 66 9.57 3.84 13.99
CA ASP A 66 8.30 4.15 13.33
C ASP A 66 8.57 4.73 11.92
N CYS A 67 9.17 5.92 11.85
CA CYS A 67 9.75 6.42 10.60
C CYS A 67 11.15 5.82 10.35
N HIS A 68 11.32 5.12 9.24
CA HIS A 68 12.53 4.33 8.94
C HIS A 68 13.02 4.45 7.50
N ASP A 69 14.23 3.96 7.22
CA ASP A 69 14.80 3.90 5.86
C ASP A 69 14.13 2.84 4.97
N THR A 70 14.25 3.01 3.65
CA THR A 70 13.69 2.08 2.64
C THR A 70 14.72 1.10 2.05
N ASP A 71 15.93 1.05 2.63
CA ASP A 71 17.02 0.17 2.19
C ASP A 71 17.05 -1.14 2.98
N THR A 72 16.55 -1.14 4.22
CA THR A 72 16.62 -2.28 5.14
C THR A 72 15.54 -3.32 4.81
N ARG A 73 15.96 -4.38 4.09
CA ARG A 73 15.06 -5.42 3.56
C ARG A 73 15.22 -6.81 4.16
N ASP A 74 15.72 -6.90 5.39
CA ASP A 74 15.91 -8.17 6.09
C ASP A 74 15.29 -8.14 7.50
N THR A 75 15.17 -9.31 8.14
CA THR A 75 14.55 -9.47 9.48
C THR A 75 15.57 -9.46 10.63
N THR A 76 16.84 -9.25 10.31
CA THR A 76 17.96 -9.36 11.24
C THR A 76 18.60 -8.01 11.57
N THR A 77 18.36 -7.00 10.73
CA THR A 77 18.89 -5.66 10.82
C THR A 77 17.79 -4.68 11.18
N THR A 78 17.90 -4.02 12.33
CA THR A 78 16.99 -2.91 12.67
C THR A 78 17.17 -1.78 11.64
N PRO A 79 16.07 -1.30 11.01
CA PRO A 79 16.13 -0.15 10.11
C PRO A 79 16.66 1.08 10.83
N LYS A 80 17.31 1.95 10.09
CA LYS A 80 17.72 3.27 10.55
C LYS A 80 16.47 4.13 10.70
N HIS A 81 16.44 4.91 11.77
CA HIS A 81 15.42 5.93 11.95
C HIS A 81 15.68 7.10 10.99
N ILE A 82 14.67 7.44 10.18
CA ILE A 82 14.69 8.54 9.22
C ILE A 82 13.42 9.36 9.43
N TYR A 83 13.49 10.40 10.25
CA TYR A 83 12.29 11.19 10.58
C TYR A 83 11.82 11.99 9.37
N ASN A 84 10.54 11.85 9.02
CA ASN A 84 9.92 12.69 8.01
C ASN A 84 8.43 12.89 8.33
N PRO A 85 7.99 14.12 8.66
CA PRO A 85 6.61 14.36 9.07
C PRO A 85 5.60 14.10 7.95
N ASN A 86 6.02 14.05 6.68
CA ASN A 86 5.12 13.78 5.56
C ASN A 86 4.73 12.29 5.43
N VAL A 87 5.48 11.40 6.08
CA VAL A 87 5.15 9.97 6.14
C VAL A 87 4.76 9.51 7.52
N ASN A 88 5.14 10.21 8.60
CA ASN A 88 4.78 9.90 10.00
C ASN A 88 3.26 9.75 10.18
N ILE A 89 2.74 8.53 10.08
CA ILE A 89 1.33 8.19 10.21
C ILE A 89 0.98 8.29 11.69
N VAL A 90 -0.19 8.86 11.99
CA VAL A 90 -0.67 8.99 13.38
C VAL A 90 -2.07 8.46 13.55
N GLU A 91 -2.79 8.29 12.44
CA GLU A 91 -4.10 7.65 12.42
C GLU A 91 -4.39 7.08 11.04
N PHE A 92 -5.06 5.94 11.03
CA PHE A 92 -5.56 5.34 9.81
C PHE A 92 -6.90 4.65 10.00
N LYS A 93 -7.65 4.50 8.90
CA LYS A 93 -8.98 3.88 8.88
C LYS A 93 -9.21 3.08 7.62
N ILE A 94 -10.14 2.14 7.71
CA ILE A 94 -10.48 1.24 6.61
C ILE A 94 -12.00 1.13 6.54
N ALA A 95 -12.55 1.36 5.35
CA ALA A 95 -13.98 1.21 5.07
C ALA A 95 -14.16 0.42 3.77
N HIS A 96 -15.37 -0.06 3.50
CA HIS A 96 -15.70 -0.66 2.22
C HIS A 96 -17.17 -0.43 1.87
N ASP A 97 -17.46 -0.48 0.57
CA ASP A 97 -18.80 -0.63 0.05
C ASP A 97 -18.93 -1.94 -0.74
N ASN A 98 -19.99 -2.08 -1.53
CA ASN A 98 -20.23 -3.29 -2.31
C ASN A 98 -19.31 -3.49 -3.52
N THR A 99 -18.44 -2.53 -3.82
CA THR A 99 -17.58 -2.51 -5.01
C THR A 99 -16.14 -2.13 -4.73
N SER A 100 -15.83 -1.53 -3.59
CA SER A 100 -14.55 -0.89 -3.32
C SER A 100 -14.14 -0.98 -1.87
N ILE A 101 -12.83 -1.03 -1.65
CA ILE A 101 -12.20 -0.76 -0.36
C ILE A 101 -11.75 0.71 -0.33
N TYR A 102 -11.83 1.32 0.85
CA TYR A 102 -11.43 2.68 1.13
C TYR A 102 -10.40 2.67 2.25
N VAL A 103 -9.37 3.50 2.12
CA VAL A 103 -8.35 3.70 3.15
C VAL A 103 -8.19 5.19 3.42
N TYR A 104 -7.96 5.51 4.68
CA TYR A 104 -7.69 6.84 5.18
C TYR A 104 -6.35 6.86 5.89
N TYR A 105 -5.61 7.95 5.69
CA TYR A 105 -4.36 8.26 6.36
C TYR A 105 -4.47 9.65 6.97
N ARG A 106 -3.93 9.81 8.18
CA ARG A 106 -3.54 11.09 8.72
C ARG A 106 -2.10 11.02 9.17
N VAL A 107 -1.31 12.00 8.75
CA VAL A 107 0.07 12.17 9.21
C VAL A 107 0.18 13.21 10.32
N ALA A 108 1.31 13.20 11.02
CA ALA A 108 1.66 14.12 12.08
C ALA A 108 1.49 15.60 11.66
N ASP A 109 1.29 16.47 12.65
CA ASP A 109 1.08 17.89 12.40
C ASP A 109 2.26 18.51 11.63
N GLY A 110 1.94 19.22 10.54
CA GLY A 110 2.92 19.82 9.64
C GLY A 110 3.39 18.90 8.50
N GLY A 111 3.00 17.62 8.52
CA GLY A 111 3.12 16.69 7.41
C GLY A 111 2.16 16.99 6.26
N VAL A 112 2.56 16.66 5.03
CA VAL A 112 1.74 16.80 3.83
C VAL A 112 1.90 15.56 2.95
N ILE A 113 0.83 14.77 2.82
CA ILE A 113 0.81 13.53 2.04
C ILE A 113 0.89 13.86 0.54
N GLY A 114 1.81 13.19 -0.16
CA GLY A 114 2.09 13.46 -1.57
C GLY A 114 2.95 14.70 -1.82
N LYS A 115 3.62 15.23 -0.80
CA LYS A 115 4.56 16.35 -0.95
C LYS A 115 5.90 15.85 -1.47
N THR A 116 6.27 16.34 -2.65
CA THR A 116 7.54 16.05 -3.31
C THR A 116 8.21 17.36 -3.73
N SER A 117 9.54 17.39 -3.78
CA SER A 117 10.27 18.49 -4.42
C SER A 117 10.01 18.54 -5.93
N VAL A 118 10.32 19.70 -6.52
CA VAL A 118 10.23 19.93 -7.98
C VAL A 118 11.65 20.12 -8.53
N GLY A 119 11.99 19.41 -9.60
CA GLY A 119 13.29 19.50 -10.25
C GLY A 119 13.31 18.97 -11.69
N PRO A 120 14.40 19.21 -12.42
CA PRO A 120 14.56 18.79 -13.82
C PRO A 120 14.75 17.29 -14.01
N SER A 121 15.19 16.56 -12.98
CA SER A 121 15.46 15.12 -13.03
C SER A 121 15.39 14.50 -11.63
N GLU A 122 15.39 13.18 -11.55
CA GLU A 122 15.54 12.44 -10.28
C GLU A 122 16.76 12.92 -9.48
N PHE A 123 16.70 12.72 -8.16
CA PHE A 123 17.78 13.05 -7.26
C PHE A 123 19.10 12.40 -7.65
N ASN A 124 20.12 13.25 -7.84
CA ASN A 124 21.48 12.81 -8.06
C ASN A 124 22.23 12.79 -6.72
N LYS A 125 22.41 11.60 -6.13
CA LYS A 125 23.20 11.40 -4.89
C LYS A 125 24.62 12.00 -4.97
N ASN A 126 25.17 12.16 -6.17
CA ASN A 126 26.49 12.78 -6.39
C ASN A 126 26.47 14.31 -6.45
N ASN A 127 25.29 14.93 -6.58
CA ASN A 127 25.12 16.38 -6.54
C ASN A 127 23.90 16.78 -5.68
N PRO A 128 24.01 16.67 -4.34
CA PRO A 128 22.89 16.90 -3.43
C PRO A 128 22.33 18.33 -3.44
N SER A 129 23.05 19.28 -4.05
CA SER A 129 22.63 20.67 -4.24
C SER A 129 21.75 20.92 -5.47
N GLU A 130 21.65 19.97 -6.40
CA GLU A 130 20.76 20.12 -7.56
C GLU A 130 19.30 19.93 -7.14
N PRO A 131 18.38 20.82 -7.57
CA PRO A 131 16.95 20.57 -7.49
C PRO A 131 16.65 19.24 -8.15
N SER A 132 15.83 18.41 -7.50
CA SER A 132 15.48 17.09 -7.98
C SER A 132 13.99 16.85 -7.86
N ALA A 133 13.47 16.06 -8.79
CA ALA A 133 12.09 15.62 -8.79
C ALA A 133 11.92 14.50 -7.75
N GLY A 134 11.16 14.81 -6.70
CA GLY A 134 10.87 13.85 -5.65
C GLY A 134 9.74 12.90 -5.99
N ARG A 135 9.62 11.84 -5.19
CA ARG A 135 8.66 10.75 -5.30
C ARG A 135 7.98 10.52 -3.95
N PHE A 136 6.69 10.24 -3.99
CA PHE A 136 5.92 9.91 -2.80
C PHE A 136 4.90 8.84 -3.16
N TYR A 137 4.78 7.80 -2.34
CA TYR A 137 3.84 6.72 -2.51
C TYR A 137 2.88 6.65 -1.33
N VAL A 138 1.60 6.47 -1.65
CA VAL A 138 0.56 6.08 -0.69
C VAL A 138 0.19 4.65 -1.00
N ILE A 139 0.42 3.74 -0.06
CA ILE A 139 0.44 2.29 -0.32
C ILE A 139 -0.50 1.58 0.64
N ALA A 140 -1.38 0.76 0.10
CA ALA A 140 -2.12 -0.23 0.89
C ALA A 140 -1.73 -1.63 0.42
N ALA A 141 -1.00 -2.35 1.27
CA ALA A 141 -0.61 -3.74 1.05
C ALA A 141 -1.68 -4.67 1.64
N VAL A 142 -2.10 -5.69 0.87
CA VAL A 142 -3.18 -6.60 1.23
C VAL A 142 -2.72 -8.05 1.13
N ASN A 143 -2.82 -8.78 2.24
CA ASN A 143 -2.82 -10.24 2.29
C ASN A 143 -4.29 -10.69 2.12
N ILE A 144 -4.57 -11.18 0.92
CA ILE A 144 -5.93 -11.37 0.38
C ILE A 144 -6.49 -12.72 0.84
N ASP A 145 -5.67 -13.76 0.86
CA ASP A 145 -6.09 -15.13 1.20
C ASP A 145 -5.84 -15.50 2.68
N HIS A 146 -5.26 -14.58 3.45
CA HIS A 146 -4.89 -14.76 4.86
C HIS A 146 -3.90 -15.91 5.07
N ASN A 147 -3.05 -16.15 4.08
CA ASN A 147 -2.04 -17.19 4.11
C ASN A 147 -0.63 -16.59 4.16
N ASP A 148 0.06 -16.78 5.27
CA ASP A 148 1.41 -16.25 5.48
C ASP A 148 2.49 -16.89 4.59
N THR A 149 2.13 -17.88 3.76
CA THR A 149 3.05 -18.56 2.83
C THR A 149 2.98 -18.04 1.39
N THR A 150 1.96 -17.25 1.05
CA THR A 150 1.83 -16.56 -0.24
C THR A 150 2.24 -15.09 -0.09
N GLY A 151 2.27 -14.34 -1.19
CA GLY A 151 2.64 -12.94 -1.15
C GLY A 151 4.07 -12.71 -0.68
N TYR A 152 4.41 -11.47 -0.37
CA TYR A 152 5.72 -11.08 0.15
C TYR A 152 5.63 -10.78 1.65
N TRP A 153 6.78 -10.80 2.31
CA TRP A 153 6.91 -10.21 3.63
C TRP A 153 7.13 -8.71 3.51
N LEU A 154 6.44 -7.90 4.31
CA LEU A 154 6.52 -6.42 4.29
C LEU A 154 7.96 -5.89 4.26
N HIS A 155 8.86 -6.45 5.07
CA HIS A 155 10.26 -6.04 5.08
C HIS A 155 10.96 -6.24 3.72
N GLY A 156 10.52 -7.16 2.88
CA GLY A 156 11.05 -7.31 1.52
C GLY A 156 10.86 -6.04 0.68
N GLY A 157 9.75 -5.34 0.89
CA GLY A 157 9.48 -4.00 0.35
C GLY A 157 10.05 -2.85 1.20
N ALA A 158 10.86 -3.17 2.21
CA ALA A 158 11.36 -2.25 3.23
C ALA A 158 10.29 -1.62 4.13
N TYR A 159 9.14 -2.28 4.28
CA TYR A 159 8.06 -1.85 5.17
C TYR A 159 8.18 -2.53 6.54
N HIS A 160 8.18 -1.75 7.61
CA HIS A 160 8.27 -2.23 8.99
C HIS A 160 7.19 -1.59 9.88
N PRO A 161 6.56 -2.35 10.82
CA PRO A 161 6.96 -3.66 11.31
C PRO A 161 6.66 -4.80 10.33
N THR A 162 7.56 -5.79 10.30
CA THR A 162 7.46 -6.91 9.35
C THR A 162 6.25 -7.80 9.63
N ALA A 163 5.54 -8.18 8.56
CA ALA A 163 4.50 -9.20 8.55
C ALA A 163 4.50 -9.96 7.20
N PRO A 164 4.13 -11.25 7.19
CA PRO A 164 4.08 -12.08 5.98
C PRO A 164 2.75 -11.98 5.21
N GLY A 165 2.73 -12.54 4.00
CA GLY A 165 1.48 -12.92 3.33
C GLY A 165 0.92 -11.91 2.33
N PHE A 166 1.59 -10.79 2.04
CA PHE A 166 0.96 -9.69 1.29
C PHE A 166 0.96 -9.99 -0.21
N ASP A 167 -0.21 -10.29 -0.78
CA ASP A 167 -0.36 -10.79 -2.16
C ASP A 167 -0.43 -9.68 -3.20
N GLY A 168 -0.83 -8.47 -2.79
CA GLY A 168 -1.01 -7.36 -3.70
C GLY A 168 -1.02 -6.01 -2.99
N ASN A 169 -0.71 -4.96 -3.74
CA ASN A 169 -0.86 -3.59 -3.27
C ASN A 169 -1.83 -2.82 -4.18
N PHE A 170 -2.36 -1.72 -3.65
CA PHE A 170 -2.92 -0.65 -4.47
C PHE A 170 -2.32 0.67 -4.01
N GLU A 171 -1.85 1.46 -4.97
CA GLU A 171 -0.94 2.56 -4.67
C GLU A 171 -1.23 3.81 -5.52
N ILE A 172 -0.85 4.96 -4.96
CA ILE A 172 -0.82 6.24 -5.63
C ILE A 172 0.59 6.80 -5.53
N GLU A 173 1.12 7.23 -6.67
CA GLU A 173 2.40 7.92 -6.76
C GLU A 173 2.19 9.41 -7.05
N PHE A 174 2.90 10.25 -6.30
CA PHE A 174 3.19 11.63 -6.64
C PHE A 174 4.64 11.74 -7.10
N TYR A 175 4.86 12.56 -8.13
CA TYR A 175 6.18 12.79 -8.70
C TYR A 175 6.31 14.26 -9.10
N ASN A 176 7.44 14.86 -8.78
CA ASN A 176 7.80 16.20 -9.26
C ASN A 176 6.75 17.29 -8.96
N GLY A 177 6.13 17.22 -7.79
CA GLY A 177 5.18 18.21 -7.26
C GLY A 177 3.72 17.95 -7.63
N SER A 178 3.42 16.89 -8.38
CA SER A 178 2.06 16.58 -8.82
C SER A 178 1.74 15.09 -8.73
N PHE A 179 0.46 14.77 -8.86
CA PHE A 179 0.02 13.40 -9.05
C PHE A 179 0.69 12.79 -10.30
N ASN A 180 1.22 11.58 -10.14
CA ASN A 180 1.89 10.87 -11.21
C ASN A 180 0.99 9.78 -11.78
N GLN A 181 0.61 8.81 -10.95
CA GLN A 181 -0.14 7.64 -11.40
C GLN A 181 -0.81 6.93 -10.22
N ASN A 182 -1.74 6.03 -10.55
CA ASN A 182 -2.33 5.10 -9.59
C ASN A 182 -2.43 3.70 -10.20
N TYR A 183 -2.19 2.66 -9.41
CA TYR A 183 -2.01 1.31 -9.94
C TYR A 183 -2.23 0.21 -8.88
N TYR A 184 -2.34 -1.03 -9.35
CA TYR A 184 -2.37 -2.25 -8.55
C TYR A 184 -1.09 -3.04 -8.77
N LEU A 185 -0.66 -3.76 -7.72
CA LEU A 185 0.45 -4.70 -7.77
C LEU A 185 -0.03 -6.13 -7.54
N ASP A 186 0.55 -7.08 -8.30
CA ASP A 186 0.40 -8.53 -8.10
C ASP A 186 1.75 -9.11 -7.66
N HIS A 187 1.85 -9.54 -6.40
CA HIS A 187 3.04 -10.08 -5.75
C HIS A 187 3.04 -11.61 -5.72
N GLY A 188 2.78 -12.28 -6.85
CA GLY A 188 2.86 -13.74 -6.98
C GLY A 188 4.19 -14.31 -7.51
N ALA A 189 5.35 -13.63 -7.32
CA ALA A 189 6.59 -13.99 -8.02
C ALA A 189 7.88 -13.91 -7.18
N ASN A 190 8.86 -14.78 -7.50
CA ASN A 190 10.20 -14.81 -6.88
C ASN A 190 11.34 -14.54 -7.88
N ASN A 191 11.01 -14.29 -9.14
CA ASN A 191 11.97 -13.97 -10.20
C ASN A 191 11.24 -13.37 -11.40
N ASP A 192 12.03 -12.83 -12.35
CA ASP A 192 11.50 -12.22 -13.57
C ASP A 192 10.69 -13.18 -14.45
N THR A 193 10.99 -14.48 -14.43
CA THR A 193 10.21 -15.46 -15.20
C THR A 193 8.79 -15.57 -14.65
N GLN A 194 8.67 -15.63 -13.33
CA GLN A 194 7.38 -15.63 -12.65
C GLN A 194 6.66 -14.29 -12.80
N ALA A 195 7.34 -13.14 -12.65
CA ALA A 195 6.73 -11.83 -12.87
C ALA A 195 6.20 -11.67 -14.31
N ASN A 196 6.93 -12.18 -15.31
CA ASN A 196 6.44 -12.23 -16.69
C ASN A 196 5.24 -13.15 -16.86
N TYR A 197 5.19 -14.28 -16.15
CA TYR A 197 4.00 -15.15 -16.13
C TYR A 197 2.79 -14.42 -15.53
N LEU A 198 2.96 -13.72 -14.41
CA LEU A 198 1.91 -12.88 -13.81
C LEU A 198 1.36 -11.88 -14.82
N LYS A 199 2.26 -11.17 -15.53
CA LYS A 199 1.87 -10.21 -16.59
C LYS A 199 1.02 -10.85 -17.68
N GLN A 200 1.24 -12.12 -18.03
CA GLN A 200 0.40 -12.83 -18.99
C GLN A 200 -0.96 -13.23 -18.41
N GLU A 201 -1.02 -13.61 -17.13
CA GLU A 201 -2.27 -13.96 -16.46
C GLU A 201 -3.14 -12.73 -16.17
N ASN A 202 -2.55 -11.61 -15.75
CA ASN A 202 -3.25 -10.34 -15.56
C ASN A 202 -3.93 -9.88 -16.87
N LYS A 203 -3.29 -10.05 -18.04
CA LYS A 203 -3.90 -9.77 -19.36
C LYS A 203 -5.11 -10.66 -19.68
N LYS A 204 -5.22 -11.82 -19.02
CA LYS A 204 -6.38 -12.72 -19.10
C LYS A 204 -7.41 -12.43 -17.99
N ASN A 205 -7.28 -11.28 -17.32
CA ASN A 205 -8.10 -10.86 -16.18
C ASN A 205 -7.94 -11.79 -14.96
N ARG A 206 -6.70 -12.22 -14.67
CA ARG A 206 -6.39 -13.11 -13.55
C ARG A 206 -5.30 -12.53 -12.65
N PHE A 207 -5.47 -12.66 -11.34
CA PHE A 207 -4.51 -12.32 -10.30
C PHE A 207 -3.96 -13.61 -9.70
N VAL A 208 -2.65 -13.68 -9.50
CA VAL A 208 -1.99 -14.94 -9.15
C VAL A 208 -1.44 -14.86 -7.73
N ILE A 209 -2.10 -15.55 -6.82
CA ILE A 209 -1.66 -15.65 -5.43
C ILE A 209 -0.65 -16.79 -5.27
N LEU A 210 0.62 -16.46 -5.08
CA LEU A 210 1.74 -17.41 -4.95
C LEU A 210 2.76 -16.90 -3.93
N PRO A 211 3.63 -17.76 -3.38
CA PRO A 211 4.79 -17.32 -2.60
C PRO A 211 5.64 -16.35 -3.42
N SER A 212 6.12 -15.28 -2.79
CA SER A 212 6.88 -14.25 -3.48
C SER A 212 7.99 -13.64 -2.63
N ILE A 213 8.93 -13.00 -3.33
CA ILE A 213 9.94 -12.13 -2.74
C ILE A 213 9.99 -10.83 -3.54
N TYR A 214 10.15 -9.72 -2.84
CA TYR A 214 10.37 -8.43 -3.47
C TYR A 214 11.74 -8.41 -4.20
N PRO A 215 11.89 -7.75 -5.37
CA PRO A 215 10.97 -6.82 -6.03
C PRO A 215 10.18 -7.45 -7.20
N TYR A 216 9.92 -8.76 -7.19
CA TYR A 216 9.26 -9.39 -8.34
C TYR A 216 7.74 -9.29 -8.24
N TYR A 217 7.17 -8.32 -8.96
CA TYR A 217 5.72 -8.10 -9.05
C TYR A 217 5.34 -7.59 -10.44
N THR A 218 4.04 -7.53 -10.72
CA THR A 218 3.52 -6.69 -11.80
C THR A 218 2.95 -5.41 -11.25
N GLN A 219 3.01 -4.33 -12.02
CA GLN A 219 2.39 -3.06 -11.70
C GLN A 219 1.52 -2.65 -12.89
N TYR A 220 0.22 -2.48 -12.66
CA TYR A 220 -0.71 -2.13 -13.72
C TYR A 220 -1.77 -1.14 -13.30
N ILE A 221 -2.08 -0.23 -14.22
CA ILE A 221 -3.23 0.64 -14.16
C ILE A 221 -4.44 -0.15 -14.66
N TYR A 222 -5.55 -0.11 -13.92
CA TYR A 222 -6.82 -0.71 -14.31
C TYR A 222 -7.83 0.37 -14.69
N TRP A 223 -8.53 0.21 -15.82
CA TRP A 223 -9.65 1.04 -16.23
C TRP A 223 -10.93 0.25 -16.37
N ASN A 224 -12.02 0.83 -15.85
CA ASN A 224 -13.36 0.32 -16.01
C ASN A 224 -14.08 0.80 -17.28
N HIS A 225 -13.37 1.51 -18.14
CA HIS A 225 -13.84 2.07 -19.39
C HIS A 225 -12.74 1.96 -20.45
N GLN A 226 -13.07 2.27 -21.71
CA GLN A 226 -12.07 2.35 -22.76
C GLN A 226 -11.19 3.60 -22.51
N PRO A 227 -9.88 3.43 -22.28
CA PRO A 227 -9.02 4.56 -21.99
C PRO A 227 -8.83 5.44 -23.24
N THR A 228 -8.64 6.73 -23.00
CA THR A 228 -8.37 7.76 -24.01
C THR A 228 -6.95 7.65 -24.58
N SER A 229 -6.66 8.40 -25.64
CA SER A 229 -5.29 8.49 -26.18
C SER A 229 -4.30 9.02 -25.15
N ASP A 230 -4.75 9.95 -24.32
CA ASP A 230 -3.90 10.66 -23.35
C ASP A 230 -3.54 9.72 -22.20
N GLU A 231 -4.52 8.96 -21.70
CA GLU A 231 -4.31 7.93 -20.67
C GLU A 231 -3.40 6.79 -21.15
N THR A 232 -3.40 6.50 -22.46
CA THR A 232 -2.64 5.37 -23.03
C THR A 232 -1.26 5.75 -23.53
N GLN A 233 -0.90 7.04 -23.54
CA GLN A 233 0.37 7.53 -24.09
C GLN A 233 1.60 6.84 -23.51
N ARG A 234 1.50 6.23 -22.32
CA ARG A 234 2.62 5.57 -21.62
C ARG A 234 2.40 4.13 -21.24
N CYS A 235 1.36 3.53 -21.80
CA CYS A 235 1.28 2.09 -21.88
C CYS A 235 2.34 1.64 -22.87
N PHE A 236 3.52 1.23 -22.38
CA PHE A 236 4.65 0.97 -23.28
C PHE A 236 4.35 -0.16 -24.27
N ASP A 237 3.53 -1.12 -23.85
CA ASP A 237 3.01 -2.20 -24.69
C ASP A 237 1.56 -1.99 -25.16
N GLY A 238 1.04 -0.77 -25.01
CA GLY A 238 -0.36 -0.44 -25.24
C GLY A 238 -1.32 -0.91 -24.12
N PRO A 239 -2.57 -0.42 -24.12
CA PRO A 239 -3.60 -0.91 -23.22
C PRO A 239 -4.06 -2.31 -23.64
N TYR A 240 -4.19 -3.21 -22.68
CA TYR A 240 -4.69 -4.56 -22.89
C TYR A 240 -6.16 -4.63 -22.55
N ARG A 241 -6.98 -4.89 -23.57
CA ARG A 241 -8.41 -5.15 -23.39
C ARG A 241 -8.62 -6.50 -22.71
N LEU A 242 -9.35 -6.53 -21.61
CA LEU A 242 -9.62 -7.78 -20.88
C LEU A 242 -10.62 -8.66 -21.66
N PRO A 243 -10.55 -10.00 -21.51
CA PRO A 243 -11.44 -10.93 -22.22
C PRO A 243 -12.91 -10.79 -21.80
N ARG A 244 -13.82 -11.32 -22.62
CA ARG A 244 -15.26 -11.38 -22.29
C ARG A 244 -15.48 -12.13 -20.95
N PRO A 245 -16.50 -11.74 -20.16
CA PRO A 245 -17.49 -10.68 -20.43
C PRO A 245 -16.96 -9.25 -20.19
N TYR A 246 -15.76 -9.08 -19.64
CA TYR A 246 -15.16 -7.79 -19.24
C TYR A 246 -14.50 -7.02 -20.37
N SER A 247 -15.02 -7.15 -21.58
CA SER A 247 -14.40 -6.54 -22.76
C SER A 247 -14.51 -5.01 -22.83
N ASN A 248 -15.11 -4.34 -21.85
CA ASN A 248 -15.06 -2.89 -21.70
C ASN A 248 -14.04 -2.44 -20.63
N ARG A 249 -13.22 -3.38 -20.12
CA ARG A 249 -12.20 -3.18 -19.11
C ARG A 249 -10.81 -3.32 -19.73
N TYR A 250 -9.84 -2.58 -19.18
CA TYR A 250 -8.49 -2.51 -19.71
C TYR A 250 -7.46 -2.51 -18.58
N ILE A 251 -6.28 -3.06 -18.84
CA ILE A 251 -5.10 -2.86 -18.00
C ILE A 251 -3.95 -2.29 -18.81
N CYS A 252 -3.01 -1.62 -18.14
CA CYS A 252 -1.82 -1.06 -18.74
C CYS A 252 -0.65 -1.12 -17.79
N TYR A 253 0.51 -1.52 -18.31
CA TYR A 253 1.76 -1.51 -17.56
C TYR A 253 2.46 -0.19 -17.86
N SER A 254 2.60 0.65 -16.82
CA SER A 254 3.31 1.92 -16.92
C SER A 254 4.82 1.69 -16.87
N ARG A 255 5.56 2.64 -17.44
CA ARG A 255 7.01 2.74 -17.19
C ARG A 255 7.23 3.48 -15.90
N ASP A 256 8.21 3.01 -15.12
CA ASP A 256 8.66 3.72 -13.94
C ASP A 256 9.13 5.15 -14.28
N MET A 257 8.90 6.10 -13.36
CA MET A 257 9.30 7.51 -13.45
C MET A 257 8.84 8.26 -14.71
N ALA A 258 7.77 7.79 -15.34
CA ALA A 258 7.19 8.49 -16.46
C ALA A 258 6.35 9.68 -15.92
N PRO A 259 6.65 10.97 -16.23
CA PRO A 259 5.77 12.12 -15.88
C PRO A 259 4.25 11.93 -16.07
N GLY A 260 3.45 12.04 -15.03
CA GLY A 260 1.99 11.89 -15.06
C GLY A 260 1.21 13.02 -15.76
N PRO A 261 -0.13 13.00 -15.66
CA PRO A 261 -0.95 12.10 -14.83
C PRO A 261 -1.41 10.81 -15.56
N PHE A 262 -1.37 9.66 -14.88
CA PHE A 262 -2.00 8.40 -15.28
C PHE A 262 -3.14 8.04 -14.34
N ASN A 263 -4.34 8.44 -14.71
CA ASN A 263 -5.53 8.18 -13.93
C ASN A 263 -6.07 6.79 -14.26
N GLY A 264 -5.89 5.82 -13.37
CA GLY A 264 -6.64 4.57 -13.38
C GLY A 264 -7.94 4.68 -12.63
N SER A 265 -8.49 3.51 -12.27
CA SER A 265 -9.74 3.39 -11.52
C SER A 265 -9.64 3.74 -10.03
N LEU A 266 -8.42 3.87 -9.47
CA LEU A 266 -8.26 4.39 -8.11
C LEU A 266 -8.57 5.88 -8.12
N THR A 267 -9.22 6.33 -7.06
CA THR A 267 -9.49 7.75 -6.83
C THR A 267 -8.97 8.15 -5.46
N TYR A 268 -8.54 9.40 -5.31
CA TYR A 268 -8.10 9.92 -4.03
C TYR A 268 -8.48 11.38 -3.87
N ALA A 269 -8.42 11.83 -2.62
CA ALA A 269 -8.49 13.23 -2.27
C ALA A 269 -7.62 13.53 -1.05
N ARG A 270 -7.33 14.82 -0.85
CA ARG A 270 -6.55 15.33 0.28
C ARG A 270 -7.34 16.43 0.96
N SER A 271 -7.16 16.54 2.27
CA SER A 271 -7.60 17.72 3.02
C SER A 271 -6.94 18.99 2.47
N GLU A 272 -7.52 20.14 2.77
CA GLU A 272 -6.95 21.45 2.40
C GLU A 272 -5.52 21.63 2.92
N LYS A 273 -5.23 21.14 4.13
CA LYS A 273 -3.89 21.14 4.73
C LYS A 273 -2.97 20.05 4.16
N GLY A 274 -3.54 19.02 3.54
CA GLY A 274 -2.84 17.89 2.97
C GLY A 274 -2.33 16.85 3.98
N ASN A 275 -2.64 16.99 5.26
CA ASN A 275 -2.23 16.04 6.31
C ASN A 275 -3.20 14.85 6.45
N GLU A 276 -4.39 14.93 5.87
CA GLU A 276 -5.34 13.83 5.71
C GLU A 276 -5.48 13.44 4.24
N PHE A 277 -5.57 12.14 3.98
CA PHE A 277 -5.68 11.54 2.65
C PHE A 277 -6.68 10.39 2.67
N GLU A 278 -7.47 10.28 1.60
CA GLU A 278 -8.36 9.15 1.38
C GLU A 278 -8.15 8.58 -0.02
N MET A 279 -8.26 7.26 -0.12
CA MET A 279 -8.15 6.53 -1.39
C MET A 279 -9.20 5.44 -1.46
N ARG A 280 -9.76 5.28 -2.66
CA ARG A 280 -10.71 4.22 -3.03
C ARG A 280 -10.08 3.33 -4.10
N ALA A 281 -10.12 2.03 -3.85
CA ALA A 281 -9.73 0.99 -4.80
C ALA A 281 -10.91 0.06 -5.12
N PRO A 282 -11.41 0.08 -6.36
CA PRO A 282 -12.41 -0.89 -6.81
C PRO A 282 -11.90 -2.34 -6.73
N PHE A 283 -12.71 -3.24 -6.19
CA PHE A 283 -12.42 -4.68 -6.12
C PHE A 283 -12.07 -5.29 -7.48
N GLU A 284 -12.69 -4.79 -8.55
CA GLU A 284 -12.42 -5.28 -9.92
C GLU A 284 -10.96 -5.11 -10.35
N GLY A 285 -10.22 -4.16 -9.74
CA GLY A 285 -8.82 -3.93 -10.04
C GLY A 285 -7.91 -5.07 -9.61
N PHE A 286 -8.29 -5.86 -8.59
CA PHE A 286 -7.61 -7.09 -8.19
C PHE A 286 -7.94 -8.28 -9.10
N LEU A 287 -8.67 -8.08 -10.21
CA LEU A 287 -8.99 -9.10 -11.20
C LEU A 287 -9.69 -10.34 -10.59
N PHE A 288 -9.59 -11.50 -11.26
CA PHE A 288 -10.12 -12.77 -10.75
C PHE A 288 -8.99 -13.65 -10.23
N ASN A 289 -9.22 -14.39 -9.16
CA ASN A 289 -8.24 -15.31 -8.64
C ASN A 289 -7.95 -16.39 -9.71
N HIS A 290 -6.67 -16.57 -10.04
CA HIS A 290 -6.22 -17.50 -11.08
C HIS A 290 -6.67 -18.95 -10.82
N TYR A 291 -6.71 -19.38 -9.55
CA TYR A 291 -6.95 -20.76 -9.15
C TYR A 291 -8.43 -21.07 -8.95
N THR A 292 -9.20 -20.13 -8.39
CA THR A 292 -10.62 -20.35 -8.08
C THR A 292 -11.55 -19.85 -9.19
N GLY A 293 -11.12 -18.86 -9.97
CA GLY A 293 -11.95 -18.18 -10.96
C GLY A 293 -12.99 -17.23 -10.37
N GLU A 294 -12.98 -17.01 -9.05
CA GLU A 294 -13.80 -16.03 -8.35
C GLU A 294 -13.12 -14.64 -8.32
N ARG A 295 -13.82 -13.61 -7.83
CA ARG A 295 -13.16 -12.31 -7.62
C ARG A 295 -12.07 -12.46 -6.57
N THR A 296 -10.90 -11.90 -6.85
CA THR A 296 -9.76 -11.94 -5.93
C THR A 296 -10.08 -11.26 -4.61
N LEU A 297 -10.77 -10.11 -4.68
CA LEU A 297 -11.28 -9.39 -3.53
C LEU A 297 -12.80 -9.21 -3.67
N GLN A 298 -13.56 -9.59 -2.64
CA GLN A 298 -15.02 -9.50 -2.62
C GLN A 298 -15.56 -9.47 -1.19
N LEU A 299 -16.85 -9.12 -1.04
CA LEU A 299 -17.54 -9.19 0.24
C LEU A 299 -17.56 -10.64 0.79
N GLY A 300 -17.68 -10.76 2.11
CA GLY A 300 -17.56 -12.02 2.86
C GLY A 300 -16.13 -12.42 3.18
N MET A 301 -15.13 -11.80 2.55
CA MET A 301 -13.71 -12.10 2.81
C MET A 301 -13.21 -11.41 4.07
N THR A 302 -12.20 -12.03 4.69
CA THR A 302 -11.37 -11.39 5.71
C THR A 302 -9.96 -11.30 5.17
N ILE A 303 -9.41 -10.10 5.16
CA ILE A 303 -8.06 -9.78 4.69
C ILE A 303 -7.20 -9.30 5.85
N ASN A 304 -5.89 -9.37 5.68
CA ASN A 304 -4.97 -8.55 6.47
C ASN A 304 -4.48 -7.40 5.59
N ILE A 305 -4.42 -6.20 6.14
CA ILE A 305 -4.07 -4.99 5.40
C ILE A 305 -3.13 -4.13 6.25
N SER A 306 -2.12 -3.57 5.60
CA SER A 306 -1.13 -2.67 6.17
C SER A 306 -1.03 -1.45 5.28
N LEU A 307 -0.95 -0.28 5.89
CA LEU A 307 -0.90 0.99 5.18
C LEU A 307 0.49 1.60 5.34
N SER A 308 1.05 2.11 4.26
CA SER A 308 2.40 2.66 4.24
C SER A 308 2.44 3.98 3.48
N LEU A 309 3.27 4.89 3.95
CA LEU A 309 3.69 6.07 3.21
C LEU A 309 5.19 5.94 2.96
N GLU A 310 5.64 6.25 1.76
CA GLU A 310 7.05 6.22 1.38
C GLU A 310 7.37 7.47 0.59
N THR A 311 8.51 8.10 0.87
CA THR A 311 8.92 9.29 0.13
C THR A 311 10.43 9.36 -0.03
N SER A 312 10.83 10.00 -1.11
CA SER A 312 12.20 10.42 -1.33
C SER A 312 12.68 11.39 -0.27
N GLU A 313 13.99 11.59 -0.26
CA GLU A 313 14.77 12.12 0.84
C GLU A 313 14.60 13.61 1.18
N GLU A 314 13.87 14.39 0.40
CA GLU A 314 14.01 15.86 0.38
C GLU A 314 13.54 16.57 1.64
N TYR A 315 12.69 15.91 2.43
CA TYR A 315 12.10 16.45 3.64
C TYR A 315 12.39 15.61 4.88
N SER A 316 13.34 14.67 4.76
CA SER A 316 13.71 13.74 5.83
C SER A 316 14.92 14.23 6.63
N ILE A 317 15.04 13.74 7.87
CA ILE A 317 16.16 13.98 8.77
C ILE A 317 16.60 12.65 9.43
N PRO A 318 17.83 12.16 9.17
CA PRO A 318 18.77 12.65 8.18
C PRO A 318 18.20 12.51 6.75
N ARG A 319 18.84 13.18 5.78
CA ARG A 319 18.41 13.15 4.38
C ARG A 319 18.62 11.75 3.78
N ASP A 320 17.55 10.96 3.74
CA ASP A 320 17.49 9.64 3.10
C ASP A 320 16.03 9.29 2.75
N TRP A 321 15.82 8.27 1.93
CA TRP A 321 14.45 7.78 1.70
C TRP A 321 13.83 7.33 3.02
N SER A 322 12.55 7.64 3.20
CA SER A 322 11.85 7.39 4.45
C SER A 322 10.50 6.74 4.19
N SER A 323 10.16 5.75 4.99
CA SER A 323 8.84 5.16 5.07
C SER A 323 8.33 5.14 6.51
N ASP A 324 7.02 5.11 6.63
CA ASP A 324 6.32 4.73 7.83
C ASP A 324 5.22 3.73 7.42
N THR A 325 5.03 2.67 8.21
CA THR A 325 4.09 1.60 7.93
C THR A 325 3.35 1.20 9.20
N THR A 326 2.03 1.29 9.12
CA THR A 326 1.14 0.96 10.23
C THR A 326 1.23 -0.51 10.62
N ALA A 327 0.86 -0.84 11.86
CA ALA A 327 0.56 -2.22 12.24
C ALA A 327 -0.50 -2.88 11.33
N THR A 328 -0.33 -4.17 11.05
CA THR A 328 -1.29 -4.94 10.23
C THR A 328 -2.64 -5.10 10.92
N ILE A 329 -3.72 -4.75 10.22
CA ILE A 329 -5.10 -4.92 10.68
C ILE A 329 -5.76 -6.09 9.97
N ARG A 330 -6.43 -6.93 10.75
CA ARG A 330 -7.35 -7.94 10.23
C ARG A 330 -8.71 -7.31 9.99
N TYR A 331 -9.16 -7.29 8.74
CA TYR A 331 -10.35 -6.58 8.30
C TYR A 331 -11.32 -7.50 7.56
N THR A 332 -12.61 -7.46 7.93
CA THR A 332 -13.66 -8.23 7.25
C THR A 332 -14.47 -7.33 6.33
N LEU A 333 -14.48 -7.66 5.04
CA LEU A 333 -15.33 -7.05 4.01
C LEU A 333 -16.76 -7.59 4.16
N SER A 334 -17.51 -7.13 5.17
CA SER A 334 -18.85 -7.63 5.47
C SER A 334 -19.83 -7.47 4.30
N ASP A 335 -20.69 -8.47 4.08
CA ASP A 335 -21.85 -8.35 3.19
C ASP A 335 -23.09 -7.77 3.91
N THR A 336 -22.98 -7.54 5.22
CA THR A 336 -24.08 -7.06 6.05
C THR A 336 -24.20 -5.54 5.95
N VAL A 337 -25.39 -5.09 5.57
CA VAL A 337 -25.79 -3.68 5.64
C VAL A 337 -26.28 -3.41 7.06
N VAL A 338 -25.74 -2.39 7.72
CA VAL A 338 -26.31 -1.89 9.01
C VAL A 338 -27.38 -0.85 8.74
#